data_AF-A0A8K0GJK9-F1
#
_entry.id   AF-A0A8K0GJK9-F1
#
_cell.length_a   1.000
_cell.length_b   1.000
_cell.length_c   1.000
_cell.angle_alpha   90.00
_cell.angle_beta   90.00
_cell.angle_gamma   90.00
#
_symmetry.space_group_name_H-M   'P 1'
#
loop_
_entity.id
_entity.type
_entity.pdbx_description
1 polymer ?
#
loop_
_entity_poly.entity_id
_entity_poly.type
_entity_poly.pdbx_seq_one_letter_code
_entity_poly.pdbx_strand_id
1 'polypeptide(L)'
;MNIKAGIFSIFGKIASSLLISAILTGFVSTSSASRTCTFKRNTAHCRGENLTQLPLAVLEDEEFKILDLGANNFTDLGNLKFTNLRYKDSITTLLLDHNQIETLAQNDFAFLSNLEILDLSNNYIQKIEDELCVVSSLKELVLSNNPIRSISEDSLQCLKNLLSLTLVNLTITKLPRDIFKGTNLIRIYLNHTEIKNLCEIYFPESLDLTHIKKISASTECHSSDDHESGGKKKIIILSVISTIMGIILLIGFACTAYKKEKVKEFFQTVLYIPRGYVKTDSEIPLR
;
A
#
# COMPACT_ATOMS: atom_id res chain seq x y z
N MET A 1 73.65 -3.75 -58.50
CA MET A 1 72.58 -2.74 -58.37
C MET A 1 71.30 -3.43 -57.92
N ASN A 2 70.46 -2.75 -57.15
CA ASN A 2 69.25 -3.31 -56.51
C ASN A 2 68.16 -3.70 -57.51
N ILE A 3 67.21 -4.55 -57.08
CA ILE A 3 65.80 -4.17 -56.83
C ILE A 3 64.98 -5.33 -56.23
N LYS A 4 63.99 -4.97 -55.39
CA LYS A 4 62.84 -5.74 -54.83
C LYS A 4 63.08 -6.74 -53.70
N ALA A 5 62.79 -6.24 -52.49
CA ALA A 5 62.16 -7.03 -51.43
C ALA A 5 60.69 -7.35 -51.79
N GLY A 6 60.14 -8.44 -51.24
CA GLY A 6 58.75 -8.84 -51.45
C GLY A 6 58.31 -10.05 -50.64
N ILE A 7 57.77 -9.80 -49.44
CA ILE A 7 56.83 -10.65 -48.67
C ILE A 7 57.37 -12.01 -48.19
N PHE A 8 57.56 -12.11 -46.86
CA PHE A 8 58.01 -13.32 -46.18
C PHE A 8 56.88 -14.34 -45.95
N SER A 9 57.16 -15.60 -46.32
CA SER A 9 56.82 -16.81 -45.55
C SER A 9 55.35 -17.16 -45.27
N ILE A 10 54.72 -17.83 -46.23
CA ILE A 10 53.72 -18.87 -45.97
C ILE A 10 54.47 -20.22 -45.78
N PHE A 11 53.92 -21.14 -44.98
CA PHE A 11 54.29 -22.56 -44.77
C PHE A 11 55.35 -22.93 -43.72
N GLY A 12 54.87 -23.37 -42.54
CA GLY A 12 55.56 -24.28 -41.62
C GLY A 12 54.65 -25.47 -41.22
N LYS A 13 55.18 -26.70 -41.19
CA LYS A 13 54.47 -28.00 -41.14
C LYS A 13 55.12 -28.94 -40.08
N ILE A 14 54.45 -29.90 -39.41
CA ILE A 14 53.03 -30.35 -39.45
C ILE A 14 52.62 -31.04 -38.11
N ALA A 15 51.31 -31.11 -37.87
CA ALA A 15 50.51 -31.98 -36.96
C ALA A 15 51.15 -32.78 -35.78
N SER A 16 50.54 -32.66 -34.59
CA SER A 16 49.68 -33.70 -33.94
C SER A 16 48.90 -33.03 -32.78
N SER A 17 47.73 -33.47 -32.29
CA SER A 17 46.93 -34.69 -32.52
C SER A 17 45.41 -34.41 -32.46
N LEU A 18 44.59 -35.42 -32.78
CA LEU A 18 43.15 -35.35 -33.03
C LEU A 18 42.28 -34.97 -31.81
N LEU A 19 41.31 -34.07 -32.00
CA LEU A 19 39.87 -34.35 -31.81
C LEU A 19 38.97 -33.18 -32.29
N ILE A 20 38.73 -33.10 -33.60
CA ILE A 20 37.57 -32.37 -34.15
C ILE A 20 36.48 -33.41 -34.38
N SER A 21 35.61 -33.61 -33.38
CA SER A 21 34.37 -34.35 -33.59
C SER A 21 33.32 -33.42 -34.15
N ALA A 22 32.79 -33.74 -35.33
CA ALA A 22 31.60 -33.07 -35.84
C ALA A 22 30.39 -33.45 -34.99
N ILE A 23 29.57 -32.46 -34.62
CA ILE A 23 28.16 -32.69 -34.27
C ILE A 23 27.30 -32.01 -35.32
N LEU A 24 27.14 -32.69 -36.46
CA LEU A 24 25.89 -32.60 -37.21
C LEU A 24 24.83 -33.38 -36.42
N THR A 25 24.07 -32.70 -35.56
CA THR A 25 22.68 -32.99 -35.12
C THR A 25 22.37 -32.18 -33.86
N GLY A 26 21.46 -31.21 -33.94
CA GLY A 26 20.95 -30.45 -32.78
C GLY A 26 22.04 -29.68 -32.01
N PHE A 27 22.16 -28.38 -32.13
CA PHE A 27 21.12 -27.45 -31.69
C PHE A 27 21.19 -26.20 -32.55
N VAL A 28 20.06 -25.87 -33.19
CA VAL A 28 19.71 -24.46 -33.33
C VAL A 28 19.44 -24.00 -31.90
N SER A 29 20.46 -23.47 -31.25
CA SER A 29 20.26 -22.61 -30.10
C SER A 29 19.67 -21.29 -30.61
N THR A 30 18.40 -21.35 -31.03
CA THR A 30 17.47 -20.38 -30.48
C THR A 30 17.73 -20.45 -28.98
N SER A 31 18.43 -19.46 -28.43
CA SER A 31 18.25 -19.19 -27.03
C SER A 31 16.76 -18.90 -26.91
N SER A 32 16.02 -19.91 -26.45
CA SER A 32 14.78 -19.67 -25.74
C SER A 32 15.22 -18.78 -24.59
N ALA A 33 15.17 -17.47 -24.83
CA ALA A 33 15.26 -16.49 -23.77
C ALA A 33 14.28 -17.00 -22.73
N SER A 34 14.79 -17.35 -21.55
CA SER A 34 13.94 -17.62 -20.40
C SER A 34 13.31 -16.28 -20.07
N ARG A 35 12.22 -15.96 -20.79
CA ARG A 35 11.42 -14.75 -20.65
C ARG A 35 10.60 -14.93 -19.39
N THR A 36 11.32 -14.92 -18.26
CA THR A 36 10.76 -14.87 -16.91
C THR A 36 9.84 -13.66 -16.82
N CYS A 37 10.29 -12.51 -17.32
CA CYS A 37 9.42 -11.37 -17.54
C CYS A 37 8.68 -11.43 -18.88
N THR A 38 7.40 -11.03 -18.88
CA THR A 38 6.60 -10.80 -20.10
C THR A 38 6.16 -9.33 -20.22
N PHE A 39 6.22 -8.78 -21.43
CA PHE A 39 5.99 -7.37 -21.70
C PHE A 39 4.67 -7.19 -22.44
N LYS A 40 3.69 -6.50 -21.81
CA LYS A 40 2.34 -6.30 -22.35
C LYS A 40 1.78 -4.95 -21.88
N ARG A 41 1.16 -4.19 -22.78
CA ARG A 41 0.40 -2.95 -22.45
C ARG A 41 1.17 -1.99 -21.52
N ASN A 42 2.43 -1.70 -21.87
CA ASN A 42 3.35 -0.85 -21.10
C ASN A 42 3.66 -1.37 -19.68
N THR A 43 3.54 -2.68 -19.45
CA THR A 43 3.90 -3.35 -18.20
C THR A 43 4.95 -4.44 -18.46
N ALA A 44 6.03 -4.40 -17.69
CA ALA A 44 6.97 -5.50 -17.52
C ALA A 44 6.48 -6.38 -16.36
N HIS A 45 5.87 -7.51 -16.67
CA HIS A 45 5.37 -8.48 -15.69
C HIS A 45 6.46 -9.49 -15.35
N CYS A 46 7.06 -9.38 -14.17
CA CYS A 46 8.14 -10.24 -13.65
C CYS A 46 7.75 -10.95 -12.34
N ARG A 47 6.45 -11.02 -12.04
CA ARG A 47 5.92 -11.48 -10.75
C ARG A 47 6.04 -13.00 -10.59
N GLY A 48 6.56 -13.48 -9.45
CA GLY A 48 6.61 -14.91 -9.14
C GLY A 48 7.79 -15.68 -9.74
N GLU A 49 8.78 -14.97 -10.29
CA GLU A 49 9.85 -15.54 -11.12
C GLU A 49 11.12 -15.91 -10.33
N ASN A 50 11.04 -15.91 -8.99
CA ASN A 50 12.14 -16.19 -8.04
C ASN A 50 13.39 -15.30 -8.27
N LEU A 51 13.18 -14.06 -8.71
CA LEU A 51 14.26 -13.14 -9.08
C LEU A 51 14.98 -12.58 -7.85
N THR A 52 16.31 -12.48 -7.97
CA THR A 52 17.20 -11.79 -7.02
C THR A 52 17.93 -10.60 -7.65
N GLN A 53 17.84 -10.44 -8.96
CA GLN A 53 18.32 -9.32 -9.77
C GLN A 53 17.37 -9.08 -10.96
N LEU A 54 17.43 -7.91 -11.60
CA LEU A 54 16.66 -7.67 -12.83
C LEU A 54 17.21 -8.55 -13.98
N PRO A 55 16.36 -9.31 -14.71
CA PRO A 55 16.82 -10.09 -15.85
C PRO A 55 17.12 -9.18 -17.05
N LEU A 56 18.06 -9.60 -17.91
CA LEU A 56 18.52 -8.82 -19.08
C LEU A 56 17.38 -8.28 -19.95
N ALA A 57 16.30 -9.05 -20.11
CA ALA A 57 15.11 -8.60 -20.85
C ALA A 57 14.59 -7.24 -20.35
N VAL A 58 14.48 -7.03 -19.03
CA VAL A 58 13.98 -5.76 -18.45
C VAL A 58 14.94 -4.58 -18.71
N LEU A 59 16.22 -4.85 -18.97
CA LEU A 59 17.21 -3.82 -19.32
C LEU A 59 17.17 -3.45 -20.81
N GLU A 60 16.68 -4.36 -21.67
CA GLU A 60 16.77 -4.28 -23.14
C GLU A 60 15.43 -4.04 -23.86
N ASP A 61 14.29 -4.44 -23.28
CA ASP A 61 12.95 -4.39 -23.90
C ASP A 61 12.40 -2.95 -24.06
N GLU A 62 11.21 -2.84 -24.66
CA GLU A 62 10.57 -1.56 -25.00
C GLU A 62 10.20 -0.70 -23.78
N GLU A 63 9.88 0.57 -24.02
CA GLU A 63 9.46 1.51 -22.98
C GLU A 63 8.20 1.03 -22.23
N PHE A 64 8.32 0.80 -20.92
CA PHE A 64 7.22 0.42 -20.04
C PHE A 64 7.04 1.41 -18.89
N LYS A 65 5.80 1.57 -18.44
CA LYS A 65 5.43 2.47 -17.33
C LYS A 65 5.28 1.76 -15.99
N ILE A 66 4.99 0.46 -16.04
CA ILE A 66 4.74 -0.37 -14.87
C ILE A 66 5.79 -1.49 -14.83
N LEU A 67 6.49 -1.62 -13.72
CA LEU A 67 7.43 -2.69 -13.43
C LEU A 67 6.89 -3.51 -12.26
N ASP A 68 6.36 -4.70 -12.56
CA ASP A 68 5.80 -5.63 -11.57
C ASP A 68 6.85 -6.67 -11.20
N LEU A 69 7.51 -6.44 -10.07
CA LEU A 69 8.57 -7.26 -9.47
C LEU A 69 8.10 -7.96 -8.19
N GLY A 70 6.79 -7.99 -7.92
CA GLY A 70 6.27 -8.61 -6.70
C GLY A 70 6.45 -10.13 -6.65
N ALA A 71 6.27 -10.73 -5.47
CA ALA A 71 6.41 -12.18 -5.25
C ALA A 71 7.76 -12.74 -5.75
N ASN A 72 8.87 -12.08 -5.43
CA ASN A 72 10.23 -12.48 -5.80
C ASN A 72 11.12 -12.60 -4.54
N ASN A 73 12.44 -12.68 -4.73
CA ASN A 73 13.42 -12.93 -3.68
C ASN A 73 14.36 -11.74 -3.48
N PHE A 74 13.89 -10.50 -3.71
CA PHE A 74 14.70 -9.30 -3.50
C PHE A 74 14.83 -9.00 -2.00
N THR A 75 16.06 -9.00 -1.49
CA THR A 75 16.40 -8.61 -0.10
C THR A 75 17.00 -7.21 0.00
N ASP A 76 17.73 -6.80 -1.04
CA ASP A 76 18.47 -5.54 -1.15
C ASP A 76 18.21 -4.94 -2.54
N LEU A 77 17.65 -3.74 -2.57
CA LEU A 77 17.29 -3.02 -3.78
C LEU A 77 18.51 -2.52 -4.59
N GLY A 78 19.68 -2.40 -3.95
CA GLY A 78 20.94 -2.11 -4.63
C GLY A 78 21.30 -3.16 -5.70
N ASN A 79 20.84 -4.40 -5.55
CA ASN A 79 21.03 -5.46 -6.54
C ASN A 79 20.15 -5.31 -7.79
N LEU A 80 19.07 -4.52 -7.74
CA LEU A 80 18.22 -4.24 -8.90
C LEU A 80 18.93 -3.31 -9.90
N LYS A 81 19.84 -2.44 -9.42
CA LYS A 81 20.66 -1.53 -10.24
C LYS A 81 19.82 -0.77 -11.28
N PHE A 82 18.78 -0.06 -10.82
CA PHE A 82 17.91 0.75 -11.70
C PHE A 82 18.67 1.80 -12.53
N THR A 83 19.91 2.14 -12.16
CA THR A 83 20.90 2.84 -13.01
C THR A 83 20.97 2.30 -14.43
N ASN A 84 20.88 0.98 -14.58
CA ASN A 84 21.11 0.23 -15.81
C ASN A 84 19.85 0.12 -16.68
N LEU A 85 18.69 0.54 -16.17
CA LEU A 85 17.46 0.59 -16.94
C LEU A 85 17.57 1.67 -18.04
N ARG A 86 17.40 1.23 -19.29
CA ARG A 86 17.39 2.11 -20.46
C ARG A 86 16.27 3.16 -20.39
N TYR A 87 15.08 2.74 -19.98
CA TYR A 87 13.86 3.55 -19.92
C TYR A 87 13.41 3.88 -18.48
N LYS A 88 14.35 4.01 -17.53
CA LYS A 88 14.05 4.33 -16.12
C LYS A 88 13.07 5.50 -15.92
N ASP A 89 13.18 6.55 -16.72
CA ASP A 89 12.36 7.76 -16.61
C ASP A 89 10.93 7.57 -17.13
N SER A 90 10.59 6.46 -17.81
CA SER A 90 9.20 6.15 -18.19
C SER A 90 8.43 5.43 -17.08
N ILE A 91 9.10 4.91 -16.06
CA ILE A 91 8.49 4.12 -14.99
C ILE A 91 7.73 5.04 -14.03
N THR A 92 6.41 4.91 -14.03
CA THR A 92 5.49 5.59 -13.12
C THR A 92 4.99 4.70 -11.99
N THR A 93 5.16 3.38 -12.11
CA THR A 93 4.66 2.40 -11.13
C THR A 93 5.66 1.28 -10.92
N LEU A 94 6.02 1.05 -9.66
CA LEU A 94 6.92 -0.03 -9.23
C LEU A 94 6.23 -0.87 -8.17
N LEU A 95 6.02 -2.15 -8.45
CA LEU A 95 5.45 -3.11 -7.50
C LEU A 95 6.58 -4.03 -7.02
N LEU A 96 6.89 -3.95 -5.73
CA LEU A 96 7.90 -4.75 -5.01
C LEU A 96 7.25 -5.55 -3.88
N ASP A 97 5.94 -5.73 -3.92
CA ASP A 97 5.17 -6.40 -2.88
C ASP A 97 5.53 -7.89 -2.75
N HIS A 98 5.40 -8.48 -1.55
CA HIS A 98 5.74 -9.89 -1.30
C HIS A 98 7.19 -10.24 -1.68
N ASN A 99 8.15 -9.41 -1.29
CA ASN A 99 9.58 -9.68 -1.42
C ASN A 99 10.22 -9.91 -0.03
N GLN A 100 11.55 -9.82 0.07
CA GLN A 100 12.32 -10.05 1.29
C GLN A 100 13.07 -8.79 1.75
N ILE A 101 12.59 -7.60 1.36
CA ILE A 101 13.29 -6.32 1.59
C ILE A 101 13.26 -5.97 3.09
N GLU A 102 14.43 -5.82 3.70
CA GLU A 102 14.57 -5.49 5.14
C GLU A 102 14.83 -4.00 5.40
N THR A 103 15.49 -3.33 4.47
CA THR A 103 15.96 -1.94 4.58
C THR A 103 15.79 -1.21 3.26
N LEU A 104 15.58 0.10 3.33
CA LEU A 104 15.72 1.01 2.19
C LEU A 104 17.02 1.80 2.37
N ALA A 105 17.66 2.18 1.26
CA ALA A 105 18.80 3.08 1.23
C ALA A 105 18.47 4.31 0.36
N GLN A 106 19.06 5.45 0.69
CA GLN A 106 18.67 6.76 0.13
C GLN A 106 18.85 6.91 -1.40
N ASN A 107 19.54 5.98 -2.06
CA ASN A 107 19.72 5.96 -3.51
C ASN A 107 18.94 4.86 -4.23
N ASP A 108 18.17 4.02 -3.51
CA ASP A 108 17.48 2.85 -4.09
C ASP A 108 16.51 3.25 -5.21
N PHE A 109 15.90 4.43 -5.13
CA PHE A 109 14.95 4.93 -6.12
C PHE A 109 15.46 6.15 -6.91
N ALA A 110 16.74 6.54 -6.75
CA ALA A 110 17.29 7.79 -7.30
C ALA A 110 17.22 7.95 -8.83
N PHE A 111 17.01 6.84 -9.53
CA PHE A 111 16.96 6.77 -10.99
C PHE A 111 15.53 6.69 -11.53
N LEU A 112 14.52 6.64 -10.67
CA LEU A 112 13.10 6.53 -11.04
C LEU A 112 12.39 7.88 -10.85
N SER A 113 12.87 8.88 -11.59
CA SER A 113 12.49 10.30 -11.43
C SER A 113 10.99 10.58 -11.50
N ASN A 114 10.25 9.81 -12.30
CA ASN A 114 8.81 9.96 -12.54
C ASN A 114 7.95 8.91 -11.79
N LEU A 115 8.49 8.25 -10.76
CA LEU A 115 7.76 7.24 -9.99
C LEU A 115 6.59 7.86 -9.22
N GLU A 116 5.35 7.49 -9.59
CA GLU A 116 4.13 7.99 -8.97
C GLU A 116 3.52 7.01 -7.96
N ILE A 117 3.72 5.70 -8.16
CA ILE A 117 3.13 4.64 -7.35
C ILE A 117 4.23 3.65 -6.94
N LEU A 118 4.37 3.42 -5.63
CA LEU A 118 5.31 2.45 -5.06
C LEU A 118 4.58 1.53 -4.07
N ASP A 119 4.57 0.22 -4.38
CA ASP A 119 4.09 -0.81 -3.46
C ASP A 119 5.29 -1.61 -2.91
N LEU A 120 5.48 -1.52 -1.59
CA LEU A 120 6.48 -2.22 -0.80
C LEU A 120 5.82 -3.15 0.25
N SER A 121 4.52 -3.43 0.11
CA SER A 121 3.77 -4.23 1.08
C SER A 121 4.27 -5.67 1.18
N ASN A 122 4.03 -6.33 2.33
CA ASN A 122 4.42 -7.72 2.57
C ASN A 122 5.95 -7.94 2.38
N ASN A 123 6.75 -7.03 2.93
CA ASN A 123 8.21 -7.15 3.04
C ASN A 123 8.61 -7.20 4.53
N TYR A 124 9.90 -7.07 4.84
CA TYR A 124 10.45 -7.12 6.19
C TYR A 124 10.98 -5.76 6.67
N ILE A 125 10.49 -4.66 6.07
CA ILE A 125 10.96 -3.30 6.37
C ILE A 125 10.65 -2.94 7.82
N GLN A 126 11.68 -2.63 8.61
CA GLN A 126 11.53 -2.35 10.05
C GLN A 126 11.42 -0.86 10.39
N LYS A 127 11.89 0.02 9.49
CA LYS A 127 11.97 1.47 9.67
C LYS A 127 11.77 2.20 8.35
N ILE A 128 11.35 3.46 8.43
CA ILE A 128 11.37 4.41 7.31
C ILE A 128 12.03 5.70 7.82
N GLU A 129 13.10 6.13 7.16
CA GLU A 129 13.79 7.40 7.40
C GLU A 129 13.57 8.30 6.16
N ASP A 130 14.55 9.10 5.72
CA ASP A 130 14.39 10.01 4.58
C ASP A 130 14.72 9.38 3.21
N GLU A 131 14.81 8.04 3.12
CA GLU A 131 15.24 7.33 1.91
C GLU A 131 14.24 7.43 0.75
N LEU A 132 12.97 7.72 1.06
CA LEU A 132 11.92 7.95 0.07
C LEU A 132 11.92 9.37 -0.50
N CYS A 133 12.59 10.34 0.15
CA CYS A 133 12.56 11.75 -0.26
C CYS A 133 13.13 12.00 -1.66
N VAL A 134 13.96 11.08 -2.16
CA VAL A 134 14.50 11.11 -3.52
C VAL A 134 13.42 10.97 -4.60
N VAL A 135 12.32 10.24 -4.32
CA VAL A 135 11.16 10.09 -5.23
C VAL A 135 10.02 11.03 -4.84
N SER A 136 10.31 12.33 -4.83
CA SER A 136 9.33 13.40 -4.54
C SER A 136 8.12 13.46 -5.49
N SER A 137 8.15 12.72 -6.61
CA SER A 137 7.07 12.50 -7.57
C SER A 137 5.98 11.53 -7.09
N LEU A 138 6.21 10.78 -6.01
CA LEU A 138 5.25 9.82 -5.46
C LEU A 138 3.89 10.46 -5.13
N LYS A 139 2.83 9.80 -5.59
CA LYS A 139 1.41 10.10 -5.32
C LYS A 139 0.76 9.02 -4.46
N GLU A 140 1.22 7.78 -4.55
CA GLU A 140 0.73 6.66 -3.76
C GLU A 140 1.88 5.78 -3.22
N LEU A 141 1.82 5.50 -1.92
CA LEU A 141 2.80 4.67 -1.21
C LEU A 141 2.07 3.60 -0.37
N VAL A 142 2.42 2.34 -0.61
CA VAL A 142 1.85 1.19 0.12
C VAL A 142 2.96 0.46 0.87
N LEU A 143 2.87 0.44 2.20
CA LEU A 143 3.87 -0.15 3.11
C LEU A 143 3.27 -1.27 3.98
N SER A 144 2.04 -1.71 3.69
CA SER A 144 1.24 -2.57 4.56
C SER A 144 1.87 -3.95 4.79
N ASN A 145 1.56 -4.60 5.91
CA ASN A 145 2.12 -5.91 6.29
C ASN A 145 3.67 -5.92 6.35
N ASN A 146 4.29 -4.82 6.78
CA ASN A 146 5.72 -4.78 7.13
C ASN A 146 5.89 -4.69 8.66
N PRO A 147 6.98 -5.23 9.25
CA PRO A 147 7.30 -5.11 10.67
C PRO A 147 7.83 -3.71 11.05
N ILE A 148 7.25 -2.65 10.49
CA ILE A 148 7.65 -1.26 10.76
C ILE A 148 7.38 -0.94 12.23
N ARG A 149 8.41 -0.47 12.93
CA ARG A 149 8.35 -0.09 14.36
C ARG A 149 8.56 1.41 14.58
N SER A 150 9.24 2.09 13.65
CA SER A 150 9.51 3.52 13.71
C SER A 150 9.50 4.15 12.33
N ILE A 151 8.97 5.36 12.24
CA ILE A 151 9.02 6.23 11.07
C ILE A 151 9.57 7.57 11.57
N SER A 152 10.61 8.10 10.92
CA SER A 152 11.27 9.36 11.33
C SER A 152 10.42 10.59 11.00
N GLU A 153 10.54 11.67 11.78
CA GLU A 153 9.61 12.83 11.72
C GLU A 153 9.54 13.52 10.35
N ASP A 154 10.66 13.60 9.62
CA ASP A 154 10.73 14.28 8.33
C ASP A 154 10.56 13.34 7.12
N SER A 155 10.51 12.01 7.35
CA SER A 155 10.53 10.94 6.32
C SER A 155 9.51 11.09 5.18
N LEU A 156 8.34 11.66 5.47
CA LEU A 156 7.26 11.85 4.50
C LEU A 156 7.01 13.32 4.14
N GLN A 157 7.59 14.28 4.86
CA GLN A 157 7.35 15.72 4.63
C GLN A 157 7.90 16.21 3.27
N CYS A 158 8.91 15.52 2.76
CA CYS A 158 9.47 15.70 1.42
C CYS A 158 8.54 15.23 0.29
N LEU A 159 7.61 14.30 0.55
CA LEU A 159 6.70 13.71 -0.42
C LEU A 159 5.47 14.61 -0.64
N LYS A 160 5.72 15.84 -1.11
CA LYS A 160 4.69 16.89 -1.28
C LYS A 160 3.58 16.49 -2.25
N ASN A 161 3.85 15.59 -3.19
CA ASN A 161 2.87 15.08 -4.16
C ASN A 161 2.06 13.88 -3.64
N LEU A 162 2.36 13.36 -2.44
CA LEU A 162 1.71 12.16 -1.90
C LEU A 162 0.24 12.43 -1.58
N LEU A 163 -0.65 11.67 -2.22
CA LEU A 163 -2.11 11.78 -2.09
C LEU A 163 -2.71 10.60 -1.32
N SER A 164 -2.07 9.43 -1.36
CA SER A 164 -2.54 8.17 -0.76
C SER A 164 -1.41 7.47 -0.01
N LEU A 165 -1.66 7.07 1.24
CA LEU A 165 -0.70 6.35 2.08
C LEU A 165 -1.36 5.17 2.80
N THR A 166 -0.81 3.96 2.62
CA THR A 166 -1.41 2.72 3.12
C THR A 166 -0.47 2.01 4.11
N LEU A 167 -0.73 2.21 5.41
CA LEU A 167 0.00 1.68 6.57
C LEU A 167 -0.86 0.66 7.34
N VAL A 168 -1.40 -0.35 6.65
CA VAL A 168 -2.25 -1.39 7.27
C VAL A 168 -1.39 -2.51 7.86
N ASN A 169 -1.78 -3.04 9.02
CA ASN A 169 -1.13 -4.17 9.68
C ASN A 169 0.39 -3.95 9.89
N LEU A 170 0.72 -2.94 10.69
CA LEU A 170 2.08 -2.58 11.08
C LEU A 170 2.25 -2.66 12.60
N THR A 171 3.46 -2.98 13.06
CA THR A 171 3.84 -3.04 14.48
C THR A 171 4.16 -1.67 15.12
N ILE A 172 3.79 -0.58 14.45
CA ILE A 172 4.11 0.78 14.90
C ILE A 172 3.13 1.25 15.97
N THR A 173 3.66 1.72 17.10
CA THR A 173 2.87 2.13 18.29
C THR A 173 2.70 3.64 18.43
N LYS A 174 3.51 4.43 17.72
CA LYS A 174 3.49 5.90 17.70
C LYS A 174 3.92 6.41 16.33
N LEU A 175 3.29 7.48 15.87
CA LEU A 175 3.78 8.30 14.75
C LEU A 175 4.32 9.62 15.29
N PRO A 176 5.34 10.24 14.65
CA PRO A 176 5.77 11.60 14.99
C PRO A 176 4.63 12.62 14.82
N ARG A 177 4.72 13.73 15.54
CA ARG A 177 3.68 14.77 15.53
C ARG A 177 3.51 15.37 14.13
N ASP A 178 4.62 15.81 13.53
CA ASP A 178 4.61 16.57 12.27
C ASP A 178 4.81 15.69 11.02
N ILE A 179 4.64 14.36 11.14
CA ILE A 179 4.94 13.39 10.07
C ILE A 179 4.27 13.68 8.71
N PHE A 180 3.10 14.31 8.69
CA PHE A 180 2.35 14.65 7.46
C PHE A 180 2.42 16.14 7.09
N LYS A 181 3.27 16.93 7.77
CA LYS A 181 3.42 18.37 7.54
C LYS A 181 3.92 18.65 6.12
N GLY A 182 3.28 19.59 5.44
CA GLY A 182 3.61 19.94 4.05
C GLY A 182 3.21 18.89 2.99
N THR A 183 2.64 17.75 3.38
CA THR A 183 2.07 16.77 2.43
C THR A 183 0.68 17.19 1.97
N ASN A 184 0.30 16.77 0.75
CA ASN A 184 -1.05 16.96 0.21
C ASN A 184 -1.92 15.70 0.33
N LEU A 185 -1.71 14.90 1.40
CA LEU A 185 -2.42 13.64 1.60
C LEU A 185 -3.94 13.85 1.59
N ILE A 186 -4.64 13.05 0.78
CA ILE A 186 -6.10 13.03 0.65
C ILE A 186 -6.68 11.76 1.28
N ARG A 187 -5.92 10.65 1.27
CA ARG A 187 -6.31 9.35 1.85
C ARG A 187 -5.19 8.78 2.71
N ILE A 188 -5.57 8.19 3.85
CA ILE A 188 -4.66 7.40 4.68
C ILE A 188 -5.40 6.17 5.24
N TYR A 189 -4.70 5.04 5.29
CA TYR A 189 -5.20 3.80 5.85
C TYR A 189 -4.27 3.31 6.97
N LEU A 190 -4.74 3.32 8.22
CA LEU A 190 -3.98 2.86 9.41
C LEU A 190 -4.67 1.66 10.09
N ASN A 191 -5.39 0.84 9.33
CA ASN A 191 -6.16 -0.28 9.90
C ASN A 191 -5.23 -1.33 10.51
N HIS A 192 -5.63 -1.94 11.63
CA HIS A 192 -4.85 -2.97 12.34
C HIS A 192 -3.42 -2.53 12.71
N THR A 193 -3.24 -1.26 13.10
CA THR A 193 -1.99 -0.77 13.73
C THR A 193 -2.16 -0.62 15.24
N GLU A 194 -1.05 -0.62 15.98
CA GLU A 194 -1.04 -0.37 17.43
C GLU A 194 -0.86 1.11 17.80
N ILE A 195 -1.09 2.03 16.85
CA ILE A 195 -0.84 3.47 17.04
C ILE A 195 -1.72 4.05 18.15
N LYS A 196 -1.07 4.56 19.19
CA LYS A 196 -1.71 5.29 20.29
C LYS A 196 -1.73 6.78 20.00
N ASN A 197 -2.67 7.49 20.61
CA ASN A 197 -2.76 8.95 20.62
C ASN A 197 -2.77 9.63 19.23
N LEU A 198 -3.62 9.15 18.31
CA LEU A 198 -3.80 9.79 16.99
C LEU A 198 -4.10 11.30 17.06
N CYS A 199 -4.71 11.79 18.15
CA CYS A 199 -4.98 13.22 18.35
C CYS A 199 -3.75 14.10 18.62
N GLU A 200 -2.56 13.53 18.84
CA GLU A 200 -1.30 14.30 18.92
C GLU A 200 -0.67 14.57 17.55
N ILE A 201 -1.16 13.92 16.49
CA ILE A 201 -0.60 13.99 15.13
C ILE A 201 -1.21 15.16 14.36
N TYR A 202 -0.37 15.92 13.64
CA TYR A 202 -0.79 16.88 12.65
C TYR A 202 -1.25 16.16 11.38
N PHE A 203 -2.52 16.35 11.03
CA PHE A 203 -3.11 15.87 9.77
C PHE A 203 -3.37 17.07 8.84
N PRO A 204 -2.99 16.99 7.55
CA PRO A 204 -3.18 18.10 6.62
C PRO A 204 -4.65 18.36 6.31
N GLU A 205 -4.97 19.58 5.88
CA GLU A 205 -6.36 19.99 5.63
C GLU A 205 -7.01 19.24 4.46
N SER A 206 -6.22 18.84 3.46
CA SER A 206 -6.61 18.00 2.32
C SER A 206 -7.12 16.61 2.70
N LEU A 207 -6.75 16.11 3.88
CA LEU A 207 -6.99 14.72 4.24
C LEU A 207 -8.45 14.47 4.63
N ASP A 208 -9.05 13.50 3.95
CA ASP A 208 -10.34 12.92 4.33
C ASP A 208 -10.15 11.90 5.45
N LEU A 209 -10.62 12.25 6.65
CA LEU A 209 -10.56 11.38 7.83
C LEU A 209 -11.79 10.47 7.98
N THR A 210 -12.76 10.48 7.05
CA THR A 210 -14.00 9.65 7.15
C THR A 210 -13.69 8.16 7.29
N HIS A 211 -12.64 7.68 6.61
CA HIS A 211 -12.18 6.29 6.66
C HIS A 211 -11.42 5.92 7.95
N ILE A 212 -10.93 6.90 8.72
CA ILE A 212 -10.11 6.67 9.93
C ILE A 212 -10.95 6.25 11.14
N LYS A 213 -12.27 6.49 11.11
CA LYS A 213 -13.24 6.18 12.18
C LYS A 213 -13.19 4.75 12.76
N LYS A 214 -12.60 3.78 12.06
CA LYS A 214 -12.54 2.38 12.50
C LYS A 214 -11.33 2.04 13.37
N ILE A 215 -10.35 2.95 13.52
CA ILE A 215 -9.12 2.71 14.29
C ILE A 215 -9.32 3.04 15.78
N SER A 216 -10.25 3.93 16.11
CA SER A 216 -10.50 4.38 17.48
C SER A 216 -11.51 3.49 18.22
N ALA A 217 -11.02 2.37 18.77
CA ALA A 217 -11.69 1.66 19.86
C ALA A 217 -11.01 1.88 21.24
N SER A 218 -9.85 2.54 21.28
CA SER A 218 -8.97 2.56 22.46
C SER A 218 -8.24 3.89 22.75
N THR A 219 -8.60 4.99 22.07
CA THR A 219 -7.96 6.30 22.29
C THR A 219 -8.99 7.38 22.59
N GLU A 220 -9.38 7.50 23.86
CA GLU A 220 -10.02 8.72 24.34
C GLU A 220 -9.00 9.86 24.30
N CYS A 221 -9.24 10.85 23.43
CA CYS A 221 -8.40 12.04 23.35
C CYS A 221 -8.74 12.98 24.51
N HIS A 222 -8.16 12.72 25.69
CA HIS A 222 -8.28 13.63 26.82
C HIS A 222 -7.64 14.98 26.48
N SER A 223 -8.43 16.04 26.64
CA SER A 223 -8.05 17.41 26.35
C SER A 223 -7.22 17.98 27.50
N SER A 224 -5.92 18.04 27.32
CA SER A 224 -5.07 19.06 27.94
C SER A 224 -4.29 19.80 26.86
N ASP A 225 -4.08 21.08 27.13
CA ASP A 225 -3.27 22.06 26.39
C ASP A 225 -3.83 22.55 25.04
N ASP A 226 -4.35 23.78 25.15
CA ASP A 226 -4.64 24.71 24.07
C ASP A 226 -3.37 25.05 23.29
N HIS A 227 -3.17 24.41 22.15
CA HIS A 227 -2.62 25.10 20.98
C HIS A 227 -3.19 24.51 19.69
N GLU A 228 -3.60 25.46 18.85
CA GLU A 228 -4.20 25.37 17.52
C GLU A 228 -3.77 24.16 16.68
N SER A 229 -4.68 23.19 16.52
CA SER A 229 -4.48 22.03 15.65
C SER A 229 -5.79 21.58 15.00
N GLY A 230 -5.91 21.82 13.69
CA GLY A 230 -7.10 21.44 12.89
C GLY A 230 -7.38 19.93 12.91
N GLY A 231 -6.32 19.10 13.03
CA GLY A 231 -6.41 17.65 13.21
C GLY A 231 -7.21 17.24 14.45
N LYS A 232 -6.93 17.85 15.63
CA LYS A 232 -7.69 17.59 16.87
C LYS A 232 -9.19 17.84 16.65
N LYS A 233 -9.55 18.98 16.03
CA LYS A 233 -10.95 19.33 15.73
C LYS A 233 -11.61 18.30 14.81
N LYS A 234 -10.99 17.93 13.67
CA LYS A 234 -11.57 16.93 12.74
C LYS A 234 -11.79 15.56 13.43
N ILE A 235 -10.83 15.06 14.21
CA ILE A 235 -10.95 13.74 14.87
C ILE A 235 -12.02 13.76 15.97
N ILE A 236 -12.04 14.79 16.81
CA ILE A 236 -13.07 14.93 17.87
C ILE A 236 -14.47 14.98 17.24
N ILE A 237 -14.67 15.77 16.18
CA ILE A 237 -15.95 15.84 15.45
C ILE A 237 -16.36 14.45 14.92
N LEU A 238 -15.43 13.69 14.34
CA LEU A 238 -15.73 12.36 13.80
C LEU A 238 -16.04 11.33 14.90
N SER A 239 -15.34 11.38 16.03
CA SER A 239 -15.64 10.55 17.21
C SER A 239 -17.04 10.86 17.75
N VAL A 240 -17.36 12.15 17.96
CA VAL A 240 -18.68 12.61 18.41
C VAL A 240 -19.79 12.16 17.44
N ILE A 241 -19.60 12.29 16.13
CA ILE A 241 -20.55 11.77 15.13
C ILE A 241 -20.71 10.25 15.23
N SER A 242 -19.61 9.50 15.45
CA SER A 242 -19.66 8.04 15.61
C SER A 242 -20.48 7.64 16.84
N THR A 243 -20.21 8.28 17.98
CA THR A 243 -20.93 8.06 19.24
C THR A 243 -22.40 8.46 19.13
N ILE A 244 -22.72 9.58 18.49
CA ILE A 244 -24.12 10.00 18.23
C ILE A 244 -24.83 8.97 17.32
N MET A 245 -24.20 8.49 16.26
CA MET A 245 -24.78 7.45 15.39
C MET A 245 -24.96 6.11 16.13
N GLY A 246 -24.01 5.73 16.99
CA GLY A 246 -24.14 4.57 17.87
C GLY A 246 -25.29 4.71 18.88
N ILE A 247 -25.46 5.88 19.47
CA ILE A 247 -26.59 6.22 20.36
C ILE A 247 -27.91 6.21 19.60
N ILE A 248 -27.97 6.76 18.38
CA ILE A 248 -29.17 6.72 17.53
C ILE A 248 -29.55 5.26 17.17
N LEU A 249 -28.56 4.42 16.85
CA LEU A 249 -28.79 3.00 16.60
C LEU A 249 -29.24 2.26 17.88
N LEU A 250 -28.63 2.53 19.04
CA LEU A 250 -29.05 1.97 20.33
C LEU A 250 -30.47 2.41 20.72
N ILE A 251 -30.83 3.67 20.49
CA ILE A 251 -32.20 4.18 20.70
C ILE A 251 -33.17 3.53 19.69
N GLY A 252 -32.75 3.30 18.44
CA GLY A 252 -33.54 2.57 17.44
C GLY A 252 -33.78 1.11 17.83
N PHE A 253 -32.74 0.41 18.30
CA PHE A 253 -32.84 -0.95 18.84
C PHE A 253 -33.67 -0.98 20.13
N ALA A 254 -33.51 -0.02 21.03
CA ALA A 254 -34.33 0.11 22.23
C ALA A 254 -35.81 0.38 21.88
N CYS A 255 -36.11 1.27 20.94
CA CYS A 255 -37.48 1.54 20.48
C CYS A 255 -38.13 0.32 19.79
N THR A 256 -37.36 -0.46 19.03
CA THR A 256 -37.87 -1.68 18.37
C THR A 256 -38.00 -2.85 19.34
N ALA A 257 -37.13 -2.97 20.35
CA ALA A 257 -37.26 -3.91 21.46
C ALA A 257 -38.45 -3.56 22.38
N TYR A 258 -38.60 -2.28 22.75
CA TYR A 258 -39.73 -1.78 23.56
C TYR A 258 -41.08 -2.01 22.86
N LYS A 259 -41.14 -1.89 21.53
CA LYS A 259 -42.30 -2.27 20.71
C LYS A 259 -42.50 -3.79 20.58
N LYS A 260 -41.51 -4.64 20.86
CA LYS A 260 -41.65 -6.10 20.83
C LYS A 260 -42.07 -6.71 22.17
N GLU A 261 -41.51 -6.23 23.28
CA GLU A 261 -41.78 -6.83 24.60
C GLU A 261 -43.09 -6.35 25.22
N LYS A 262 -43.43 -5.05 25.13
CA LYS A 262 -44.67 -4.55 25.75
C LYS A 262 -45.96 -4.74 24.94
N VAL A 263 -45.89 -5.08 23.65
CA VAL A 263 -47.11 -5.37 22.87
C VAL A 263 -47.74 -6.71 23.30
N LYS A 264 -47.00 -7.65 23.88
CA LYS A 264 -47.59 -8.88 24.44
C LYS A 264 -48.22 -8.66 25.83
N GLU A 265 -47.53 -7.97 26.73
CA GLU A 265 -48.04 -7.74 28.10
C GLU A 265 -49.18 -6.72 28.18
N PHE A 266 -49.21 -5.70 27.30
CA PHE A 266 -50.27 -4.70 27.31
C PHE A 266 -51.64 -5.29 26.94
N PHE A 267 -51.69 -6.24 25.98
CA PHE A 267 -52.94 -6.90 25.61
C PHE A 267 -53.42 -7.96 26.61
N GLN A 268 -52.55 -8.50 27.47
CA GLN A 268 -52.94 -9.46 28.51
C GLN A 268 -53.27 -8.82 29.86
N THR A 269 -52.78 -7.61 30.13
CA THR A 269 -53.01 -6.91 31.42
C THR A 269 -54.19 -5.93 31.39
N VAL A 270 -54.61 -5.44 30.21
CA VAL A 270 -55.65 -4.38 30.07
C VAL A 270 -57.05 -4.94 29.78
N LEU A 271 -57.19 -6.21 29.37
CA LEU A 271 -58.48 -6.85 29.03
C LEU A 271 -58.88 -7.96 30.02
N TYR A 272 -59.00 -7.60 31.30
CA TYR A 272 -59.73 -8.43 32.27
C TYR A 272 -61.24 -8.24 32.06
N ILE A 273 -61.84 -9.01 31.13
CA ILE A 273 -63.30 -9.07 30.94
C ILE A 273 -63.84 -10.28 31.72
N PRO A 274 -64.60 -10.08 32.82
CA PRO A 274 -65.32 -11.17 33.47
C PRO A 274 -66.45 -11.69 32.58
N ARG A 275 -66.62 -13.01 32.50
CA ARG A 275 -67.82 -13.59 31.88
C ARG A 275 -69.02 -13.40 32.79
N GLY A 276 -69.91 -12.47 32.42
CA GLY A 276 -71.26 -12.38 32.96
C GLY A 276 -71.65 -10.97 33.38
N TYR A 277 -72.31 -10.24 32.48
CA TYR A 277 -73.46 -9.34 32.69
C TYR A 277 -73.66 -8.53 31.40
N VAL A 278 -74.51 -9.04 30.50
CA VAL A 278 -75.03 -8.23 29.39
C VAL A 278 -76.22 -7.45 29.92
N LYS A 279 -76.13 -6.11 29.91
CA LYS A 279 -77.27 -5.21 29.89
C LYS A 279 -77.09 -4.22 28.75
N THR A 280 -78.13 -4.10 27.95
CA THR A 280 -78.17 -3.32 26.72
C THR A 280 -78.36 -1.83 26.98
N ASP A 281 -77.70 -1.04 26.15
CA ASP A 281 -77.96 0.34 25.70
C ASP A 281 -79.07 1.16 26.40
N SER A 282 -78.69 2.38 26.79
CA SER A 282 -79.62 3.50 26.98
C SER A 282 -79.29 4.63 26.00
N GLU A 283 -80.10 4.70 24.94
CA GLU A 283 -80.58 5.89 24.22
C GLU A 283 -79.63 7.07 23.93
N ILE A 284 -79.49 7.35 22.62
CA ILE A 284 -78.98 8.61 22.06
C ILE A 284 -80.11 9.67 22.12
N PRO A 285 -79.87 10.91 22.59
CA PRO A 285 -80.82 12.00 22.45
C PRO A 285 -80.82 12.57 21.03
N LEU A 286 -82.00 12.71 20.43
CA LEU A 286 -82.21 13.34 19.13
C LEU A 286 -82.01 14.87 19.18
N ARG A 287 -81.25 15.40 18.23
CA ARG A 287 -81.61 16.59 17.44
C ARG A 287 -80.89 16.62 16.10
#